data_AF-A0A960ZVT8-F1
#
_entry.id   AF-A0A960ZVT8-F1
#
_cell.length_a   1.000
_cell.length_b   1.000
_cell.length_c   1.000
_cell.angle_alpha   90.00
_cell.angle_beta   90.00
_cell.angle_gamma   90.00
#
_symmetry.space_group_name_H-M   'P 1'
#
loop_
_entity.id
_entity.type
_entity.pdbx_description
1 polymer ?
#
loop_
_entity_poly.entity_id
_entity_poly.type
_entity_poly.pdbx_seq_one_letter_code
_entity_poly.pdbx_strand_id
1 'polypeptide(L)'
;STNKWTSYHARHFLALMDAGKPVPDGLDYRVQAWSIGDGLTMINLPGEVVVDYGLRFKKTYGQDRTWVNSYTNDVPCYIPSQRVWEEGGYEGGGAMIYYGRPTRFASGIEEIIAKAVAEIVPKQ
;
A
#
# COMPACT_ATOMS: atom_id res chain seq x y z
N SER A 1 -16.02 -20.96 -6.84
CA SER A 1 -15.49 -21.21 -5.48
C SER A 1 -16.64 -21.42 -4.51
N THR A 2 -16.50 -22.24 -3.48
CA THR A 2 -17.49 -22.34 -2.38
C THR A 2 -17.49 -21.09 -1.50
N ASN A 3 -16.43 -20.27 -1.56
CA ASN A 3 -16.40 -18.95 -0.93
C ASN A 3 -17.22 -17.94 -1.76
N LYS A 4 -18.29 -17.41 -1.14
CA LYS A 4 -19.20 -16.45 -1.79
C LYS A 4 -18.53 -15.15 -2.21
N TRP A 5 -17.55 -14.67 -1.45
CA TRP A 5 -16.84 -13.41 -1.70
C TRP A 5 -15.90 -13.53 -2.89
N THR A 6 -15.11 -14.62 -2.94
CA THR A 6 -14.27 -14.94 -4.11
C THR A 6 -15.13 -15.09 -5.38
N SER A 7 -16.27 -15.78 -5.28
CA SER A 7 -17.15 -15.96 -6.43
C SER A 7 -17.83 -14.66 -6.88
N TYR A 8 -18.19 -13.77 -5.95
CA TYR A 8 -18.71 -12.44 -6.28
C TYR A 8 -17.65 -11.57 -6.97
N HIS A 9 -16.44 -11.52 -6.39
CA HIS A 9 -15.31 -10.78 -6.94
C HIS A 9 -14.94 -11.22 -8.36
N ALA A 10 -14.84 -12.53 -8.61
CA ALA A 10 -14.58 -13.06 -9.94
C ALA A 10 -15.67 -12.66 -10.96
N ARG A 11 -16.95 -12.77 -10.58
CA ARG A 11 -18.07 -12.36 -11.45
C ARG A 11 -18.06 -10.86 -11.74
N HIS A 12 -17.67 -10.03 -10.78
CA HIS A 12 -17.57 -8.58 -10.98
C HIS A 12 -16.57 -8.24 -12.10
N PHE A 13 -15.36 -8.79 -12.05
CA PHE A 13 -14.34 -8.51 -13.08
C PHE A 13 -14.64 -9.18 -14.42
N LEU A 14 -15.26 -10.37 -14.42
CA LEU A 14 -15.78 -10.99 -15.66
C LEU A 14 -16.81 -10.09 -16.34
N ALA A 15 -17.78 -9.57 -15.59
CA ALA A 15 -18.80 -8.67 -16.14
C ALA A 15 -18.22 -7.36 -16.68
N LEU A 16 -17.14 -6.83 -16.09
CA LEU A 16 -16.41 -5.68 -16.65
C LEU A 16 -15.80 -6.03 -18.01
N MET A 17 -15.13 -7.18 -18.11
CA MET A 17 -14.50 -7.64 -19.35
C MET A 17 -15.55 -7.93 -20.45
N ASP A 18 -16.65 -8.59 -20.11
CA ASP A 18 -17.76 -8.87 -21.04
C ASP A 18 -18.41 -7.58 -21.58
N ALA A 19 -18.42 -6.52 -20.77
CA ALA A 19 -18.89 -5.19 -21.16
C ALA A 19 -17.85 -4.35 -21.92
N GLY A 20 -16.67 -4.90 -22.24
CA GLY A 20 -15.58 -4.18 -22.90
C GLY A 20 -14.93 -3.09 -22.05
N LYS A 21 -15.10 -3.13 -20.72
CA LYS A 21 -14.49 -2.18 -19.79
C LYS A 21 -13.12 -2.69 -19.33
N PRO A 22 -12.12 -1.80 -19.17
CA PRO A 22 -10.81 -2.20 -18.69
C PRO A 22 -10.89 -2.65 -17.23
N VAL A 23 -10.10 -3.67 -16.89
CA VAL A 23 -9.79 -4.01 -15.50
C VAL A 23 -8.69 -3.05 -15.03
N PRO A 24 -8.84 -2.35 -13.89
CA PRO A 24 -7.81 -1.45 -13.39
C PRO A 24 -6.47 -2.17 -13.22
N ASP A 25 -5.42 -1.63 -13.81
CA ASP A 25 -4.06 -2.18 -13.80
C ASP A 25 -3.11 -1.43 -12.83
N GLY A 26 -3.60 -0.35 -12.23
CA GLY A 26 -2.83 0.51 -11.33
C GLY A 26 -3.66 1.12 -10.20
N LEU A 27 -2.95 1.77 -9.30
CA LEU A 27 -3.49 2.55 -8.20
C LEU A 27 -2.66 3.82 -8.05
N ASP A 28 -3.32 4.98 -8.11
CA ASP A 28 -2.70 6.24 -7.74
C ASP A 28 -2.44 6.25 -6.22
N TYR A 29 -1.17 6.30 -5.83
CA TYR A 29 -0.75 6.19 -4.43
C TYR A 29 -0.04 7.46 -3.97
N ARG A 30 -0.78 8.36 -3.28
CA ARG A 30 -0.25 9.65 -2.82
C ARG A 30 0.53 9.50 -1.51
N VAL A 31 1.85 9.58 -1.60
CA VAL A 31 2.74 9.72 -0.45
C VAL A 31 2.82 11.20 -0.04
N GLN A 32 2.83 11.48 1.26
CA GLN A 32 3.02 12.82 1.81
C GLN A 32 4.04 12.78 2.95
N ALA A 33 4.83 13.85 3.08
CA ALA A 33 5.72 14.05 4.22
C ALA A 33 5.52 15.44 4.83
N TRP A 34 5.60 15.53 6.15
CA TRP A 34 5.68 16.79 6.88
C TRP A 34 7.01 16.84 7.65
N SER A 35 7.65 18.00 7.65
CA SER A 35 8.77 18.29 8.56
C SER A 35 8.36 19.42 9.49
N ILE A 36 8.45 19.16 10.79
CA ILE A 36 8.11 20.13 11.83
C ILE A 36 9.40 20.53 12.53
N GLY A 37 9.92 21.69 12.13
CA GLY A 37 11.27 22.11 12.48
C GLY A 37 12.31 21.05 12.12
N ASP A 38 13.34 20.95 12.95
CA ASP A 38 14.44 20.00 12.77
C ASP A 38 14.26 18.71 13.61
N GLY A 39 13.15 18.59 14.34
CA GLY A 39 12.95 17.54 15.35
C GLY A 39 11.99 16.43 14.96
N LEU A 40 11.10 16.63 13.97
CA LEU A 40 10.10 15.63 13.60
C LEU A 40 9.87 15.59 12.09
N THR A 41 10.00 14.40 11.53
CA THR A 41 9.60 14.05 10.17
C THR A 41 8.44 13.06 10.24
N MET A 42 7.31 13.42 9.65
CA MET A 42 6.14 12.55 9.54
C MET A 42 6.02 12.05 8.10
N ILE A 43 5.88 10.73 7.93
CA ILE A 43 5.63 10.09 6.65
C ILE A 43 4.21 9.55 6.67
N ASN A 44 3.38 10.04 5.76
CA ASN A 44 1.96 9.76 5.69
C ASN A 44 1.68 8.89 4.46
N LEU A 45 1.23 7.66 4.72
CA LEU A 45 0.94 6.65 3.72
C LEU A 45 -0.57 6.29 3.69
N PRO A 46 -1.20 6.19 2.51
CA PRO A 46 -2.56 5.69 2.38
C PRO A 46 -2.64 4.16 2.52
N GLY A 47 -3.79 3.66 2.98
CA GLY A 47 -4.07 2.22 3.10
C GLY A 47 -3.65 1.57 4.41
N GLU A 48 -3.87 0.25 4.47
CA GLU A 48 -3.52 -0.57 5.63
C GLU A 48 -2.06 -1.02 5.47
N VAL A 49 -1.15 -0.13 5.84
CA VAL A 49 0.29 -0.31 5.67
C VAL A 49 0.85 -1.16 6.80
N VAL A 50 1.61 -2.20 6.44
CA VAL A 50 2.21 -3.12 7.42
C VAL A 50 3.39 -2.48 8.17
N VAL A 51 3.72 -3.03 9.34
CA VAL A 51 4.71 -2.49 10.29
C VAL A 51 6.11 -2.30 9.69
N ASP A 52 6.48 -3.09 8.69
CA ASP A 52 7.81 -3.08 8.06
C ASP A 52 8.16 -1.69 7.49
N TYR A 53 7.20 -0.93 6.95
CA TYR A 53 7.42 0.45 6.49
C TYR A 53 7.82 1.37 7.65
N GLY A 54 7.16 1.22 8.80
CA GLY A 54 7.48 1.96 10.02
C GLY A 54 8.90 1.67 10.50
N LEU A 55 9.29 0.39 10.55
CA LEU A 55 10.64 -0.03 10.94
C LEU A 55 11.69 0.47 9.95
N ARG A 56 11.44 0.33 8.65
CA ARG A 56 12.32 0.78 7.57
C ARG A 56 12.59 2.28 7.66
N PHE A 57 11.54 3.11 7.66
CA PHE A 57 11.73 4.55 7.62
C PHE A 57 12.32 5.11 8.91
N LYS A 58 11.97 4.54 10.08
CA LYS A 58 12.64 4.92 11.33
C LYS A 58 14.13 4.57 11.32
N LYS A 59 14.51 3.44 10.72
CA LYS A 59 15.93 3.08 10.52
C LYS A 59 16.63 4.05 9.56
N THR A 60 15.95 4.50 8.50
CA THR A 60 16.52 5.38 7.47
C THR A 60 16.61 6.85 7.91
N TYR A 61 15.58 7.40 8.55
CA TYR A 61 15.44 8.84 8.82
C TYR A 61 15.60 9.20 10.31
N GLY A 62 15.89 8.22 11.17
CA GLY A 62 16.15 8.39 12.60
C GLY A 62 14.95 7.99 13.47
N GLN A 63 15.17 7.07 14.41
CA GLN A 63 14.12 6.45 15.21
C GLN A 63 13.40 7.43 16.14
N ASP A 64 14.13 8.40 16.70
CA ASP A 64 13.61 9.37 17.66
C ASP A 64 12.86 10.55 17.03
N ARG A 65 12.97 10.70 15.70
CA ARG A 65 12.42 11.84 14.95
C ARG A 65 11.48 11.45 13.82
N THR A 66 11.27 10.16 13.57
CA THR A 66 10.45 9.69 12.44
C THR A 66 9.16 9.08 12.94
N TRP A 67 8.04 9.68 12.51
CA TRP A 67 6.71 9.14 12.73
C TRP A 67 6.12 8.67 11.40
N VAL A 68 5.58 7.45 11.36
CA VAL A 68 4.96 6.90 10.14
C VAL A 68 3.49 6.66 10.42
N ASN A 69 2.62 7.29 9.61
CA ASN A 69 1.18 7.13 9.66
C ASN A 69 0.69 6.28 8.49
N SER A 70 -0.23 5.37 8.77
CA SER A 70 -1.08 4.69 7.79
C SER A 70 -2.48 5.34 7.76
N TYR A 71 -3.35 4.90 6.84
CA TYR A 71 -4.73 5.43 6.70
C TYR A 71 -4.80 6.95 6.47
N THR A 72 -3.78 7.53 5.85
CA THR A 72 -3.76 8.97 5.57
C THR A 72 -4.21 9.26 4.14
N ASN A 73 -5.10 10.24 3.96
CA ASN A 73 -5.68 10.68 2.68
C ASN A 73 -6.56 9.66 1.93
N ASP A 74 -6.27 8.36 1.99
CA ASP A 74 -7.03 7.30 1.32
C ASP A 74 -6.81 5.93 2.01
N VAL A 75 -7.69 4.96 1.70
CA VAL A 75 -7.67 3.58 2.21
C VAL A 75 -7.90 2.55 1.08
N PRO A 76 -6.99 2.47 0.09
CA PRO A 76 -7.24 1.71 -1.13
C PRO A 76 -7.23 0.19 -0.97
N CYS A 77 -6.43 -0.33 -0.02
CA CYS A 77 -6.29 -1.74 0.39
C CYS A 77 -5.14 -1.89 1.40
N TYR A 78 -4.78 -3.14 1.73
CA TYR A 78 -3.51 -3.47 2.38
C TYR A 78 -2.32 -3.13 1.48
N ILE A 79 -1.25 -2.64 2.10
CA ILE A 79 0.02 -2.31 1.45
C ILE A 79 1.12 -3.18 2.08
N PRO A 80 1.44 -4.34 1.47
CA PRO A 80 2.45 -5.24 2.00
C PRO A 80 3.88 -4.71 1.79
N SER A 81 4.79 -5.13 2.66
CA SER A 81 6.23 -5.12 2.38
C SER A 81 6.60 -6.27 1.45
N GLN A 82 7.81 -6.29 0.92
CA GLN A 82 8.27 -7.39 0.07
C GLN A 82 8.21 -8.74 0.80
N ARG A 83 8.62 -8.77 2.09
CA ARG A 83 8.53 -9.97 2.93
C ARG A 83 7.10 -10.46 3.09
N VAL A 84 6.16 -9.58 3.45
CA VAL A 84 4.73 -9.95 3.60
C VAL A 84 4.11 -10.36 2.26
N TRP A 85 4.53 -9.75 1.15
CA TRP A 85 4.11 -10.15 -0.19
C TRP A 85 4.56 -11.58 -0.54
N GLU A 86 5.78 -11.98 -0.14
CA GLU A 86 6.31 -13.34 -0.32
C GLU A 86 5.63 -14.36 0.58
N GLU A 87 5.42 -14.02 1.85
CA GLU A 87 4.68 -14.84 2.82
C GLU A 87 3.21 -15.06 2.41
N GLY A 88 2.62 -14.08 1.73
CA GLY A 88 1.24 -14.13 1.27
C GLY A 88 0.24 -13.90 2.42
N GLY A 89 -0.83 -14.69 2.45
CA GLY A 89 -1.90 -14.52 3.43
C GLY A 89 -2.83 -13.34 3.13
N TYR A 90 -3.49 -12.84 4.17
CA TYR A 90 -4.51 -11.80 4.03
C TYR A 90 -3.89 -10.48 3.58
N GLU A 91 -2.86 -10.00 4.28
CA GLU A 91 -2.17 -8.74 4.04
C GLU A 91 -1.30 -8.77 2.78
N GLY A 92 -0.71 -9.93 2.44
CA GLY A 92 0.13 -10.13 1.26
C GLY A 92 -0.64 -10.22 -0.08
N GLY A 93 -1.98 -10.23 -0.05
CA GLY A 93 -2.80 -10.20 -1.27
C GLY A 93 -4.20 -10.77 -1.14
N GLY A 94 -4.50 -11.56 -0.11
CA GLY A 94 -5.84 -12.14 0.07
C GLY A 94 -6.92 -11.10 0.31
N ALA A 95 -6.58 -9.99 0.97
CA ALA A 95 -7.50 -8.91 1.31
C ALA A 95 -8.07 -8.19 0.08
N MET A 96 -7.40 -8.28 -1.08
CA MET A 96 -7.78 -7.61 -2.34
C MET A 96 -9.21 -7.93 -2.77
N ILE A 97 -9.71 -9.13 -2.43
CA ILE A 97 -11.09 -9.55 -2.67
C ILE A 97 -12.08 -8.58 -1.98
N TYR A 98 -11.78 -8.13 -0.77
CA TYR A 98 -12.65 -7.30 0.05
C TYR A 98 -12.51 -5.80 -0.25
N TYR A 99 -11.38 -5.37 -0.81
CA TYR A 99 -11.19 -4.00 -1.33
C TYR A 99 -11.61 -3.84 -2.79
N GLY A 100 -12.16 -4.89 -3.43
CA GLY A 100 -12.54 -4.84 -4.84
C GLY A 100 -11.36 -4.60 -5.78
N ARG A 101 -10.16 -5.05 -5.41
CA ARG A 101 -8.96 -4.98 -6.24
C ARG A 101 -8.84 -6.26 -7.07
N PRO A 102 -8.51 -6.19 -8.37
CA PRO A 102 -8.55 -7.37 -9.26
C PRO A 102 -7.56 -8.45 -8.85
N THR A 103 -6.42 -8.06 -8.29
CA THR A 103 -5.37 -8.96 -7.82
C THR A 103 -4.47 -8.21 -6.83
N ARG A 104 -3.51 -8.93 -6.24
CA ARG A 104 -2.43 -8.30 -5.46
C ARG A 104 -1.52 -7.47 -6.37
N PHE A 105 -0.85 -6.46 -5.79
CA PHE A 105 0.13 -5.68 -6.52
C PHE A 105 1.28 -6.55 -7.06
N ALA A 106 1.96 -6.03 -8.08
CA ALA A 106 3.26 -6.55 -8.50
C ALA A 106 4.26 -6.58 -7.32
N SER A 107 5.24 -7.47 -7.37
CA SER A 107 6.33 -7.49 -6.38
C SER A 107 7.08 -6.15 -6.40
N GLY A 108 7.67 -5.76 -5.26
CA GLY A 108 8.54 -4.58 -5.20
C GLY A 108 7.84 -3.25 -4.94
N ILE A 109 6.53 -3.23 -4.61
CA ILE A 109 5.85 -1.97 -4.25
C ILE A 109 6.49 -1.26 -3.06
N GLU A 110 7.11 -2.00 -2.15
CA GLU A 110 7.80 -1.43 -0.99
C GLU A 110 8.93 -0.49 -1.43
N GLU A 111 9.71 -0.89 -2.43
CA GLU A 111 10.78 -0.05 -2.98
C GLU A 111 10.25 1.14 -3.76
N ILE A 112 9.15 0.96 -4.50
CA ILE A 112 8.50 2.07 -5.22
C ILE A 112 8.04 3.15 -4.24
N ILE A 113 7.36 2.75 -3.16
CA ILE A 113 6.90 3.66 -2.12
C ILE A 113 8.08 4.28 -1.37
N ALA A 114 9.09 3.49 -1.00
CA ALA A 114 10.26 4.01 -0.31
C ALA A 114 11.04 5.04 -1.14
N LYS A 115 11.13 4.83 -2.46
CA LYS A 115 11.72 5.80 -3.38
C LYS A 115 10.90 7.09 -3.43
N ALA A 116 9.57 6.99 -3.55
CA ALA A 116 8.70 8.16 -3.53
C ALA A 116 8.80 8.95 -2.21
N VAL A 117 8.92 8.26 -1.07
CA VAL A 117 9.20 8.88 0.24
C VAL A 117 10.54 9.61 0.21
N ALA A 118 11.60 8.98 -0.28
CA ALA A 118 12.94 9.57 -0.33
C ALA A 118 13.01 10.83 -1.23
N GLU A 119 12.15 10.92 -2.24
CA GLU A 119 12.06 12.10 -3.12
C GLU A 119 11.44 13.32 -2.43
N ILE A 120 10.54 13.11 -1.45
CA ILE A 120 9.77 14.19 -0.82
C ILE A 120 10.19 14.50 0.62
N VAL A 121 10.83 13.55 1.31
CA VAL A 121 11.38 13.81 2.65
C VAL A 121 12.54 14.79 2.51
N PRO A 122 12.52 15.93 3.24
CA PRO A 122 13.61 16.90 3.18
C PRO A 122 14.95 16.25 3.47
N LYS A 123 15.95 16.57 2.63
CA LYS A 123 17.34 16.21 2.91
C LYS A 123 17.78 16.96 4.16
N GLN A 124 18.36 16.21 5.09
CA GLN A 124 18.94 16.74 6.31
C GLN A 124 20.41 17.05 6.09
#